data_AF-A0A354S7L6-F1
#
_entry.id   AF-A0A354S7L6-F1
#
_cell.length_a   1.000
_cell.length_b   1.000
_cell.length_c   1.000
_cell.angle_alpha   90.00
_cell.angle_beta   90.00
_cell.angle_gamma   90.00
#
_symmetry.space_group_name_H-M   'P 1'
#
loop_
_entity.id
_entity.type
_entity.pdbx_description
1 polymer ?
#
loop_
_entity_poly.entity_id
_entity_poly.type
_entity_poly.pdbx_seq_one_letter_code
_entity_poly.pdbx_strand_id
1 'polypeptide(L)'
;MSILTFLLLGVLWTFWKGGPLKELGLLALATGILGQLLGLYDASTVLESFEETQGFIASQGILAGGLKVSLTPTLYGLLIYILSLMLRAVNAWRHA
;
A
#
# COMPACT_ATOMS: atom_id res chain seq x y z
N MET A 1 -4.17 -4.12 -5.94
CA MET A 1 -3.62 -5.26 -5.18
C MET A 1 -2.57 -6.05 -5.97
N SER A 2 -2.75 -6.28 -7.28
CA SER A 2 -1.76 -7.01 -8.10
C SER A 2 -0.33 -6.45 -8.03
N ILE A 3 -0.16 -5.13 -8.03
CA ILE A 3 1.18 -4.50 -7.99
C ILE A 3 1.94 -4.83 -6.69
N LEU A 4 1.23 -4.83 -5.55
CA LEU A 4 1.82 -5.13 -4.23
C LEU A 4 2.19 -6.61 -4.11
N THR A 5 1.39 -7.51 -4.68
CA THR A 5 1.74 -8.94 -4.73
C THR A 5 2.98 -9.22 -5.58
N PHE A 6 3.16 -8.52 -6.71
CA PHE A 6 4.38 -8.63 -7.50
C PHE A 6 5.61 -8.10 -6.74
N LEU A 7 5.47 -6.99 -6.02
CA LEU A 7 6.54 -6.45 -5.18
C LEU A 7 6.91 -7.39 -4.02
N LEU A 8 5.93 -8.02 -3.40
CA LEU A 8 6.15 -9.03 -2.35
C LEU A 8 6.95 -10.22 -2.89
N LEU A 9 6.58 -10.75 -4.07
CA LEU A 9 7.35 -11.80 -4.74
C LEU A 9 8.78 -11.35 -5.09
N GLY A 10 8.95 -10.10 -5.52
CA GLY A 10 10.26 -9.49 -5.76
C GLY A 10 11.16 -9.42 -4.51
N VAL A 11 10.59 -9.11 -3.35
CA VAL A 11 11.30 -9.12 -2.06
C VAL A 11 11.75 -10.53 -1.67
N LEU A 12 10.89 -11.54 -1.84
CA LEU A 12 11.25 -12.95 -1.60
C LEU A 12 12.36 -13.42 -2.54
N TRP A 13 12.28 -13.06 -3.83
CA TRP A 13 13.29 -13.41 -4.82
C TRP A 13 14.65 -12.77 -4.51
N THR A 14 14.66 -11.49 -4.13
CA THR A 14 15.89 -10.77 -3.78
C THR A 14 16.51 -11.24 -2.47
N PHE A 15 15.71 -11.75 -1.52
CA PHE A 15 16.24 -12.43 -0.35
C PHE A 15 17.06 -13.66 -0.72
N TRP A 16 16.59 -14.45 -1.69
CA TRP A 16 17.27 -15.67 -2.10
C TRP A 16 18.51 -15.43 -2.97
N LYS A 17 18.47 -14.40 -3.82
CA LYS A 17 19.57 -14.07 -4.76
C LYS A 17 20.60 -13.08 -4.21
N GLY A 18 20.35 -12.48 -3.04
CA GLY A 18 21.27 -11.50 -2.42
C GLY A 18 21.20 -10.12 -3.07
N GLY A 19 20.01 -9.50 -3.09
CA GLY A 19 19.78 -8.18 -3.67
C GLY A 19 19.41 -7.07 -2.68
N PRO A 20 19.09 -5.86 -3.16
CA PRO A 20 18.74 -4.71 -2.32
C PRO A 20 17.31 -4.81 -1.76
N LEU A 21 17.17 -5.52 -0.63
CA LEU A 21 15.90 -5.72 0.09
C LEU A 21 15.23 -4.42 0.57
N LYS A 22 16.03 -3.41 0.95
CA LYS A 22 15.51 -2.13 1.47
C LYS A 22 14.81 -1.32 0.39
N GLU A 23 15.41 -1.24 -0.79
CA GLU A 23 14.91 -0.43 -1.91
C GLU A 23 13.59 -1.00 -2.45
N LEU A 24 13.48 -2.33 -2.56
CA LEU A 24 12.24 -3.00 -2.95
C LEU A 24 11.12 -2.82 -1.94
N GLY A 25 11.42 -2.93 -0.64
CA GLY A 25 10.43 -2.64 0.39
C GLY A 25 9.98 -1.18 0.38
N LEU A 26 10.90 -0.24 0.15
CA LEU A 26 10.58 1.18 0.05
C LEU A 26 9.69 1.46 -1.19
N LEU A 27 9.94 0.77 -2.30
CA LEU A 27 9.08 0.78 -3.49
C LEU A 27 7.67 0.25 -3.19
N ALA A 28 7.55 -0.81 -2.39
CA ALA A 28 6.26 -1.33 -1.95
C ALA A 28 5.50 -0.33 -1.06
N LEU A 29 6.20 0.36 -0.15
CA LEU A 29 5.60 1.43 0.64
C LEU A 29 5.15 2.60 -0.25
N ALA A 30 6.01 3.06 -1.16
CA ALA A 30 5.72 4.18 -2.05
C ALA A 30 4.53 3.89 -2.95
N THR A 31 4.46 2.70 -3.54
CA THR A 31 3.31 2.26 -4.36
C THR A 31 2.04 2.08 -3.53
N GLY A 32 2.14 1.64 -2.26
CA GLY A 32 1.03 1.59 -1.32
C GLY A 32 0.44 2.98 -1.02
N ILE A 33 1.31 3.97 -0.75
CA ILE A 33 0.92 5.37 -0.51
C ILE A 33 0.30 5.99 -1.77
N LEU A 34 0.89 5.74 -2.94
CA LEU A 34 0.31 6.18 -4.22
C LEU A 34 -1.08 5.58 -4.43
N GLY A 35 -1.27 4.29 -4.12
CA GLY A 35 -2.57 3.64 -4.18
C GLY A 35 -3.61 4.24 -3.23
N GLN A 36 -3.19 4.66 -2.03
CA GLN A 36 -4.04 5.42 -1.10
C GLN A 36 -4.45 6.77 -1.67
N LEU A 37 -3.51 7.52 -2.24
CA LEU A 37 -3.81 8.84 -2.81
C LEU A 37 -4.78 8.74 -3.99
N LEU A 38 -4.59 7.75 -4.87
CA LEU A 38 -5.52 7.48 -5.97
C LEU A 38 -6.90 7.06 -5.45
N GLY A 39 -6.95 6.12 -4.48
CA GLY A 39 -8.22 5.68 -3.90
C GLY A 39 -8.97 6.80 -3.16
N LEU A 40 -8.25 7.73 -2.53
CA LEU A 40 -8.85 8.89 -1.87
C LEU A 40 -9.32 9.93 -2.88
N TYR A 41 -8.59 10.13 -3.98
CA TYR A 41 -9.00 11.00 -5.09
C TYR A 41 -10.30 10.48 -5.72
N ASP A 42 -10.37 9.18 -6.03
CA ASP A 42 -11.57 8.54 -6.56
C ASP A 42 -12.74 8.63 -5.56
N ALA A 43 -12.48 8.41 -4.26
CA ALA A 43 -13.52 8.56 -3.24
C ALA A 43 -14.08 9.99 -3.19
N SER A 44 -13.22 11.02 -3.24
CA SER A 44 -13.63 12.43 -3.25
C SER A 44 -14.43 12.82 -4.49
N THR A 45 -14.06 12.35 -5.68
CA THR A 45 -14.83 12.62 -6.91
C THR A 45 -16.21 11.98 -6.89
N VAL A 46 -16.30 10.75 -6.36
CA VAL A 46 -17.60 10.09 -6.12
C VAL A 46 -18.42 10.90 -5.12
N LEU A 47 -17.83 11.35 -4.02
CA LEU A 47 -18.54 12.18 -3.04
C LEU A 47 -19.12 13.46 -3.61
N GLU A 48 -18.35 14.21 -4.40
CA GLU A 48 -18.83 15.44 -5.05
C GLU A 48 -20.06 15.16 -5.93
N SER A 49 -20.01 14.10 -6.75
CA SER A 49 -21.15 13.73 -7.63
C SER A 49 -22.39 13.23 -6.87
N PHE A 50 -22.21 12.55 -5.74
CA PHE A 50 -23.31 12.01 -4.95
C PHE A 50 -23.93 13.06 -4.02
N GLU A 51 -23.15 13.99 -3.50
CA GLU A 51 -23.62 15.09 -2.64
C GLU A 51 -24.56 16.03 -3.39
N GLU A 52 -24.28 16.27 -4.68
CA GLU A 52 -25.16 17.05 -5.58
C GLU A 52 -26.53 16.38 -5.81
N THR A 53 -26.61 15.05 -5.70
CA THR A 53 -27.80 14.26 -6.09
C THR A 53 -28.64 13.76 -4.90
N GLN A 54 -28.03 13.43 -3.76
CA GLN A 54 -28.71 12.71 -2.65
C GLN A 54 -28.53 13.33 -1.26
N GLY A 55 -27.79 14.44 -1.13
CA GLY A 55 -27.63 15.17 0.13
C GLY A 55 -26.71 14.51 1.18
N PHE A 56 -26.47 15.24 2.28
CA PHE A 56 -25.38 15.04 3.25
C PHE A 56 -25.33 13.66 3.96
N ILE A 57 -26.44 12.94 4.08
CA ILE A 57 -26.49 11.69 4.87
C ILE A 57 -25.86 10.49 4.12
N ALA A 58 -25.96 10.46 2.78
CA ALA A 58 -25.31 9.44 1.96
C ALA A 58 -23.78 9.64 1.89
N SER A 59 -23.31 10.89 2.03
CA SER A 59 -21.90 11.29 1.97
C SER A 59 -21.04 10.64 3.07
N GLN A 60 -21.52 10.52 4.32
CA GLN A 60 -20.72 9.90 5.39
C GLN A 60 -20.41 8.42 5.15
N GLY A 61 -21.37 7.66 4.61
CA GLY A 61 -21.17 6.23 4.31
C GLY A 61 -20.16 6.00 3.19
N ILE A 62 -20.19 6.85 2.16
CA ILE A 62 -19.28 6.79 1.01
C ILE A 62 -17.87 7.23 1.45
N LEU A 63 -17.74 8.28 2.26
CA LEU A 63 -16.47 8.69 2.88
C LEU A 63 -15.84 7.55 3.69
N ALA A 64 -16.61 6.94 4.60
CA ALA A 64 -16.11 5.86 5.45
C ALA A 64 -15.71 4.62 4.63
N GLY A 65 -16.48 4.29 3.59
CA GLY A 65 -16.18 3.20 2.67
C GLY A 65 -14.93 3.46 1.83
N GLY A 66 -14.84 4.64 1.20
CA GLY A 66 -13.71 5.05 0.37
C GLY A 66 -12.40 5.12 1.14
N LEU A 67 -12.43 5.68 2.36
CA LEU A 67 -11.27 5.74 3.24
C LEU A 67 -10.78 4.34 3.66
N LYS A 68 -11.70 3.41 3.95
CA LYS A 68 -11.34 2.03 4.30
C LYS A 68 -10.65 1.32 3.12
N VAL A 69 -11.16 1.51 1.91
CA VAL A 69 -10.59 0.90 0.70
C VAL A 69 -9.24 1.51 0.35
N SER A 70 -9.08 2.83 0.48
CA SER A 70 -7.80 3.50 0.22
C SER A 70 -6.71 3.06 1.19
N LEU A 71 -7.04 2.83 2.47
CA LEU A 71 -6.07 2.49 3.52
C LEU A 71 -5.50 1.08 3.35
N THR A 72 -6.23 0.21 2.66
CA THR A 72 -5.84 -1.17 2.41
C THR A 72 -4.47 -1.26 1.69
N PRO A 73 -4.24 -0.64 0.52
CA PRO A 73 -2.94 -0.69 -0.17
C PRO A 73 -1.78 -0.11 0.65
N THR A 74 -2.00 0.94 1.46
CA THR A 74 -0.94 1.48 2.35
C THR A 74 -0.54 0.47 3.42
N LEU A 75 -1.52 -0.19 4.06
CA LEU A 75 -1.25 -1.23 5.07
C LEU A 75 -0.45 -2.39 4.47
N TYR A 76 -0.82 -2.85 3.27
CA TYR A 76 -0.07 -3.91 2.58
C TYR A 76 1.34 -3.46 2.17
N GLY A 77 1.51 -2.24 1.65
CA GLY A 77 2.83 -1.69 1.31
C GLY A 77 3.74 -1.55 2.52
N LEU A 78 3.19 -1.12 3.65
CA LEU A 78 3.89 -1.03 4.93
C LEU A 78 4.31 -2.40 5.46
N LEU A 79 3.42 -3.41 5.39
CA LEU A 79 3.75 -4.78 5.79
C LEU A 79 4.91 -5.34 4.96
N ILE A 80 4.90 -5.12 3.64
CA ILE A 80 6.00 -5.55 2.75
C ILE A 80 7.31 -4.85 3.12
N TYR A 81 7.27 -3.55 3.43
CA TYR A 81 8.46 -2.81 3.86
C TYR A 81 9.03 -3.31 5.19
N ILE A 82 8.16 -3.58 6.19
CA ILE A 82 8.57 -4.16 7.47
C ILE A 82 9.25 -5.51 7.24
N LEU A 83 8.62 -6.39 6.44
CA LEU A 83 9.19 -7.69 6.10
C LEU A 83 10.55 -7.55 5.40
N SER A 84 10.70 -6.62 4.47
CA SER A 84 11.98 -6.40 3.77
C SER A 84 13.08 -5.93 4.72
N LEU A 85 12.75 -5.09 5.72
CA LEU A 85 13.68 -4.67 6.76
C LEU A 85 14.10 -5.82 7.66
N MET A 86 13.13 -6.66 8.09
CA MET A 86 13.42 -7.84 8.92
C MET A 86 14.32 -8.82 8.17
N LEU A 87 14.00 -9.12 6.91
CA LEU A 87 14.83 -9.98 6.06
C LEU A 87 16.24 -9.43 5.88
N ARG A 88 16.38 -8.11 5.71
CA ARG A 88 17.70 -7.46 5.64
C ARG A 88 18.47 -7.57 6.94
N ALA A 89 17.83 -7.37 8.10
CA ALA A 89 18.47 -7.50 9.41
C ALA A 89 18.97 -8.94 9.65
N VAL A 90 18.15 -9.93 9.30
CA VAL A 90 18.53 -11.36 9.36
C VAL A 90 19.69 -11.67 8.42
N ASN A 91 19.66 -11.15 7.18
CA ASN A 91 20.77 -11.37 6.25
C ASN A 91 22.06 -10.69 6.72
N ALA A 92 21.97 -9.50 7.32
CA ALA A 92 23.12 -8.81 7.90
C ALA A 92 23.73 -9.61 9.07
N TRP A 93 22.89 -10.20 9.93
CA TRP A 93 23.36 -11.08 11.02
C TRP A 93 23.98 -12.39 10.52
N ARG A 94 23.52 -12.93 9.40
CA ARG A 94 24.06 -14.18 8.85
C ARG A 94 25.44 -14.03 8.19
N HIS A 95 25.84 -12.80 7.89
CA HIS A 95 27.12 -12.47 7.25
C HIS A 95 28.08 -11.70 8.17
N ALA A 96 27.74 -11.51 9.45
CA ALA A 96 28.59 -10.95 10.49
C ALA A 96 29.25 -12.08 11.30
#